data_AF-A0A7U7GAU9-F1
#
_entry.id   AF-A0A7U7GAU9-F1
#
_cell.length_a   1.000
_cell.length_b   1.000
_cell.length_c   1.000
_cell.angle_alpha   90.00
_cell.angle_beta   90.00
_cell.angle_gamma   90.00
#
_symmetry.space_group_name_H-M   'P 1'
#
loop_
_entity.id
_entity.type
_entity.pdbx_description
1 polymer ?
#
loop_
_entity_poly.entity_id
_entity_poly.type
_entity_poly.pdbx_seq_one_letter_code
_entity_poly.pdbx_strand_id
1 'polypeptide(L)'
;MALGLTLSANVAHAHVASAQAGAFYAGLLHPLTAPEHVLPMVALGLLAGQQGLNQGQGLLLVFPAAMALGASLALLHPALEWVSLLNIGSAALFGGLVAAAWRAPAVLLYALALLFGMSHGYANGAAITPNLSPAVFIVGLVTAALLVLGYSMAGTAYLLRLQPAWLPIAVRVAGSWIAAVGILVFGMMVRGQ
;
A
#
# COMPACT_ATOMS: atom_id res chain seq x y z
N MET A 1 12.35 11.63 64.97
CA MET A 1 11.35 12.20 64.04
C MET A 1 11.77 11.80 62.63
N ALA A 2 11.30 10.64 62.14
CA ALA A 2 11.68 10.12 60.83
C ALA A 2 10.68 10.60 59.79
N LEU A 3 11.10 11.50 58.90
CA LEU A 3 10.33 11.89 57.72
C LEU A 3 10.38 10.74 56.71
N GLY A 4 9.28 10.01 56.58
CA GLY A 4 9.08 9.06 55.50
C GLY A 4 8.89 9.79 54.18
N LEU A 5 9.86 9.67 53.27
CA LEU A 5 9.72 10.08 51.88
C LEU A 5 8.79 9.09 51.16
N THR A 6 7.51 9.41 51.08
CA THR A 6 6.60 8.70 50.15
C THR A 6 6.87 9.21 48.75
N LEU A 7 7.68 8.48 47.98
CA LEU A 7 7.74 8.62 46.53
C LEU A 7 6.36 8.24 45.96
N SER A 8 5.60 9.23 45.49
CA SER A 8 4.44 8.99 44.66
C SER A 8 4.93 8.39 43.34
N ALA A 9 4.65 7.11 43.11
CA ALA A 9 4.82 6.52 41.79
C ALA A 9 3.83 7.20 40.83
N ASN A 10 4.32 8.10 39.98
CA ASN A 10 3.55 8.56 38.83
C ASN A 10 3.13 7.33 38.01
N VAL A 11 1.87 7.29 37.57
CA VAL A 11 1.37 6.22 36.69
C VAL A 11 2.28 6.15 35.45
N ALA A 12 3.01 5.05 35.30
CA ALA A 12 3.87 4.85 34.14
C ALA A 12 3.01 4.73 32.89
N HIS A 13 3.02 5.73 32.01
CA HIS A 13 2.31 5.76 30.71
C HIS A 13 2.84 4.75 29.67
N ALA A 14 3.63 3.75 30.08
CA ALA A 14 4.22 2.76 29.19
C ALA A 14 3.18 1.95 28.41
N HIS A 15 2.01 1.69 29.01
CA HIS A 15 0.92 0.94 28.36
C HIS A 15 0.24 1.72 27.22
N VAL A 16 0.17 3.06 27.30
CA VAL A 16 -0.43 3.88 26.24
C VAL A 16 0.55 4.04 25.07
N ALA A 17 1.83 4.24 25.37
CA ALA A 17 2.88 4.33 24.36
C ALA A 17 3.06 3.01 23.58
N SER A 18 3.00 1.85 24.25
CA SER A 18 3.09 0.55 23.59
C SER A 18 1.87 0.26 22.70
N ALA A 19 0.66 0.65 23.12
CA ALA A 19 -0.55 0.48 22.33
C ALA A 19 -0.55 1.35 21.07
N GLN A 20 -0.09 2.60 21.15
CA GLN A 20 0.05 3.49 20.00
C GLN A 20 1.12 2.99 19.01
N ALA A 21 2.28 2.58 19.53
CA ALA A 21 3.30 1.95 18.69
C ALA A 21 2.76 0.69 18.00
N GLY A 22 2.01 -0.15 18.73
CA GLY A 22 1.34 -1.32 18.18
C GLY A 22 0.39 -0.99 17.03
N ALA A 23 -0.44 0.06 17.16
CA ALA A 23 -1.33 0.50 16.09
C ALA A 23 -0.59 0.99 14.85
N PHE A 24 0.51 1.75 15.02
CA PHE A 24 1.33 2.21 13.90
C PHE A 24 1.94 1.03 13.14
N TYR A 25 2.60 0.11 13.85
CA TYR A 25 3.22 -1.06 13.23
C TYR A 25 2.19 -2.01 12.62
N ALA A 26 1.02 -2.16 13.23
CA ALA A 26 -0.09 -2.92 12.64
C ALA A 26 -0.49 -2.31 11.29
N GLY A 27 -0.70 -0.99 11.23
CA GLY A 27 -1.04 -0.30 9.97
C GLY A 27 0.07 -0.34 8.93
N LEU A 28 1.33 -0.23 9.37
CA LEU A 28 2.49 -0.30 8.49
C LEU A 28 2.68 -1.70 7.90
N LEU A 29 2.60 -2.74 8.72
CA LEU A 29 2.92 -4.11 8.30
C LEU A 29 1.76 -4.79 7.58
N HIS A 30 0.52 -4.46 7.91
CA HIS A 30 -0.67 -5.09 7.32
C HIS A 30 -0.65 -5.14 5.78
N PRO A 31 -0.46 -4.02 5.03
CA PRO A 31 -0.37 -4.04 3.58
C PRO A 31 0.91 -4.69 3.05
N LEU A 32 1.98 -4.78 3.85
CA LEU A 32 3.26 -5.35 3.44
C LEU A 32 3.28 -6.88 3.57
N THR A 33 2.47 -7.42 4.46
CA THR A 33 2.31 -8.87 4.67
C THR A 33 1.26 -9.51 3.77
N ALA A 34 0.49 -8.69 3.04
CA ALA A 34 -0.60 -9.10 2.19
C ALA A 34 -0.23 -8.92 0.70
N PRO A 35 0.01 -10.01 -0.07
CA PRO A 35 0.35 -9.93 -1.49
C PRO A 35 -0.67 -9.14 -2.32
N GLU A 36 -1.95 -9.19 -1.95
CA GLU A 36 -3.03 -8.43 -2.59
C GLU A 36 -2.90 -6.91 -2.44
N HIS A 37 -1.98 -6.41 -1.61
CA HIS A 37 -1.74 -4.98 -1.43
C HIS A 37 -0.36 -4.58 -1.94
N VAL A 38 0.68 -5.30 -1.51
CA VAL A 38 2.06 -4.93 -1.87
C VAL A 38 2.36 -5.12 -3.35
N LEU A 39 1.86 -6.18 -4.00
CA LEU A 39 2.15 -6.42 -5.42
C LEU A 39 1.56 -5.34 -6.35
N PRO A 40 0.28 -4.93 -6.21
CA PRO A 40 -0.27 -3.79 -6.94
C PRO A 40 0.50 -2.48 -6.69
N MET A 41 0.87 -2.19 -5.44
CA MET A 41 1.61 -0.97 -5.10
C MET A 41 2.99 -0.93 -5.75
N VAL A 42 3.72 -2.06 -5.70
CA VAL A 42 5.01 -2.20 -6.39
C VAL A 42 4.81 -2.02 -7.88
N ALA A 43 3.85 -2.71 -8.50
CA ALA A 43 3.59 -2.61 -9.94
C ALA A 43 3.21 -1.20 -10.38
N LEU A 44 2.38 -0.48 -9.61
CA LEU A 44 2.05 0.92 -9.87
C LEU A 44 3.32 1.80 -9.80
N GLY A 45 4.20 1.56 -8.84
CA GLY A 45 5.50 2.24 -8.74
C GLY A 45 6.41 1.95 -9.93
N LEU A 46 6.54 0.68 -10.34
CA LEU A 46 7.31 0.29 -11.53
C LEU A 46 6.76 1.00 -12.78
N LEU A 47 5.44 1.00 -12.97
CA LEU A 47 4.76 1.63 -14.11
C LEU A 47 5.00 3.15 -14.15
N ALA A 48 4.93 3.81 -12.99
CA ALA A 48 5.24 5.23 -12.87
C ALA A 48 6.72 5.50 -13.18
N GLY A 49 7.61 4.67 -12.66
CA GLY A 49 9.06 4.79 -12.88
C GLY A 49 9.47 4.59 -14.35
N GLN A 50 8.81 3.67 -15.07
CA GLN A 50 8.99 3.49 -16.52
C GLN A 50 8.66 4.75 -17.35
N GLN A 51 7.80 5.63 -16.82
CA GLN A 51 7.34 6.86 -17.48
C GLN A 51 8.12 8.11 -17.03
N GLY A 52 8.99 7.96 -16.02
CA GLY A 52 9.80 9.03 -15.45
C GLY A 52 9.14 9.78 -14.30
N LEU A 53 9.97 10.32 -13.40
CA LEU A 53 9.53 10.91 -12.13
C LEU A 53 8.56 12.09 -12.27
N ASN A 54 8.76 12.95 -13.27
CA ASN A 54 7.94 14.15 -13.44
C ASN A 54 6.46 13.82 -13.72
N GLN A 55 6.21 12.71 -14.43
CA GLN A 55 4.87 12.23 -14.77
C GLN A 55 4.21 11.47 -13.59
N GLY A 56 5.01 10.81 -12.75
CA GLY A 56 4.53 9.93 -11.69
C GLY A 56 4.44 10.56 -10.30
N GLN A 57 5.11 11.69 -10.04
CA GLN A 57 5.23 12.25 -8.69
C GLN A 57 3.89 12.54 -7.99
N GLY A 58 2.84 12.89 -8.75
CA GLY A 58 1.50 13.11 -8.18
C GLY A 58 0.91 11.84 -7.54
N LEU A 59 1.35 10.65 -7.97
CA LEU A 59 0.91 9.38 -7.39
C LEU A 59 1.33 9.25 -5.92
N LEU A 60 2.45 9.85 -5.52
CA LEU A 60 2.90 9.86 -4.12
C LEU A 60 1.96 10.63 -3.20
N LEU A 61 1.11 11.50 -3.75
CA LEU A 61 0.07 12.18 -2.99
C LEU A 61 -1.29 11.50 -3.18
N VAL A 62 -1.69 11.26 -4.43
CA VAL A 62 -3.03 10.76 -4.77
C VAL A 62 -3.27 9.37 -4.18
N PHE A 63 -2.33 8.44 -4.35
CA PHE A 63 -2.55 7.06 -3.92
C PHE A 63 -2.61 6.93 -2.38
N PRO A 64 -1.67 7.49 -1.58
CA PRO A 64 -1.77 7.39 -0.12
C PRO A 64 -2.94 8.19 0.46
N ALA A 65 -3.30 9.34 -0.13
CA ALA A 65 -4.50 10.07 0.28
C ALA A 65 -5.78 9.25 0.02
N ALA A 66 -5.87 8.62 -1.15
CA ALA A 66 -6.97 7.71 -1.49
C ALA A 66 -7.02 6.51 -0.52
N MET A 67 -5.88 5.95 -0.16
CA MET A 67 -5.81 4.89 0.86
C MET A 67 -6.29 5.35 2.24
N ALA A 68 -5.90 6.54 2.69
CA ALA A 68 -6.36 7.08 3.96
C ALA A 68 -7.89 7.29 3.97
N LEU A 69 -8.44 7.82 2.86
CA LEU A 69 -9.88 7.99 2.70
C LEU A 69 -10.61 6.65 2.67
N GLY A 70 -10.13 5.68 1.89
CA GLY A 70 -10.69 4.34 1.84
C GLY A 70 -10.70 3.67 3.21
N ALA A 71 -9.59 3.74 3.94
CA ALA A 71 -9.48 3.17 5.28
C ALA A 71 -10.44 3.83 6.27
N SER A 72 -10.62 5.15 6.16
CA SER A 72 -11.59 5.89 6.97
C SER A 72 -13.03 5.49 6.65
N LEU A 73 -13.36 5.26 5.37
CA LEU A 73 -14.68 4.81 4.93
C LEU A 73 -15.03 3.42 5.47
N ALA A 74 -14.05 2.51 5.55
CA ALA A 74 -14.26 1.16 6.09
C ALA A 74 -14.66 1.15 7.58
N LEU A 75 -14.33 2.21 8.33
CA LEU A 75 -14.77 2.38 9.72
C LEU A 75 -16.28 2.64 9.84
N LEU A 76 -16.88 3.22 8.80
CA LEU A 76 -18.33 3.49 8.75
C LEU A 76 -19.11 2.28 8.22
N HIS A 77 -18.50 1.55 7.29
CA HIS A 77 -19.10 0.40 6.63
C HIS A 77 -18.09 -0.75 6.55
N PRO A 78 -18.01 -1.62 7.55
CA PRO A 78 -17.20 -2.82 7.44
C PRO A 78 -17.87 -3.82 6.47
N ALA A 79 -17.06 -4.60 5.74
CA ALA A 79 -17.46 -5.79 4.94
C ALA A 79 -18.05 -5.58 3.53
N LEU A 80 -17.22 -5.18 2.56
CA LEU A 80 -17.51 -5.40 1.13
C LEU A 80 -16.60 -6.49 0.57
N GLU A 81 -17.14 -7.71 0.43
CA GLU A 81 -16.37 -8.89 -0.01
C GLU A 81 -15.76 -8.72 -1.41
N TRP A 82 -16.46 -8.02 -2.31
CA TRP A 82 -16.00 -7.77 -3.67
C TRP A 82 -14.74 -6.89 -3.76
N VAL A 83 -14.44 -6.10 -2.73
CA VAL A 83 -13.24 -5.23 -2.70
C VAL A 83 -11.97 -6.07 -2.70
N SER A 84 -12.00 -7.26 -2.09
CA SER A 84 -10.87 -8.19 -2.11
C SER A 84 -10.56 -8.67 -3.54
N LEU A 85 -11.59 -9.04 -4.31
CA LEU A 85 -11.45 -9.45 -5.70
C LEU A 85 -10.89 -8.32 -6.57
N LEU A 86 -11.35 -7.08 -6.36
CA LEU A 86 -10.83 -5.90 -7.05
C LEU A 86 -9.34 -5.68 -6.75
N ASN A 87 -8.94 -5.81 -5.47
CA ASN A 87 -7.56 -5.61 -5.02
C ASN A 87 -6.60 -6.69 -5.57
N ILE A 88 -7.05 -7.93 -5.70
CA ILE A 88 -6.22 -8.99 -6.29
C ILE A 88 -6.15 -8.82 -7.82
N GLY A 89 -7.28 -8.47 -8.45
CA GLY A 89 -7.32 -8.15 -9.88
C GLY A 89 -6.43 -6.97 -10.26
N SER A 90 -6.21 -6.02 -9.35
CA SER A 90 -5.31 -4.88 -9.58
C SER A 90 -3.85 -5.30 -9.77
N ALA A 91 -3.41 -6.40 -9.14
CA ALA A 91 -2.07 -6.97 -9.37
C ALA A 91 -1.91 -7.46 -10.81
N ALA A 92 -2.93 -8.17 -11.32
CA ALA A 92 -2.98 -8.62 -12.71
C ALA A 92 -2.94 -7.43 -13.68
N LEU A 93 -3.77 -6.41 -13.42
CA LEU A 93 -3.86 -5.20 -14.22
C LEU A 93 -2.51 -4.46 -14.25
N PHE A 94 -2.02 -3.99 -13.11
CA PHE A 94 -0.80 -3.17 -13.07
C PHE A 94 0.44 -3.96 -13.51
N GLY A 95 0.55 -5.24 -13.13
CA GLY A 95 1.63 -6.10 -13.62
C GLY A 95 1.63 -6.22 -15.14
N GLY A 96 0.45 -6.40 -15.75
CA GLY A 96 0.29 -6.44 -17.20
C GLY A 96 0.69 -5.11 -17.86
N LEU A 97 0.31 -3.98 -17.29
CA LEU A 97 0.69 -2.66 -17.77
C LEU A 97 2.21 -2.44 -17.72
N VAL A 98 2.87 -2.88 -16.65
CA VAL A 98 4.34 -2.86 -16.51
C VAL A 98 5.01 -3.76 -17.55
N ALA A 99 4.50 -4.98 -17.74
CA ALA A 99 5.03 -5.94 -18.71
C ALA A 99 4.89 -5.44 -20.16
N ALA A 100 3.80 -4.74 -20.46
CA ALA A 100 3.56 -4.07 -21.74
C ALA A 100 4.41 -2.79 -21.90
N ALA A 101 5.10 -2.33 -20.86
CA ALA A 101 5.76 -1.03 -20.80
C ALA A 101 4.82 0.10 -21.26
N TRP A 102 3.57 0.01 -20.81
CA TRP A 102 2.51 0.88 -21.31
C TRP A 102 2.73 2.33 -20.85
N ARG A 103 2.60 3.27 -21.79
CA ARG A 103 2.73 4.71 -21.54
C ARG A 103 1.34 5.29 -21.34
N ALA A 104 0.88 5.24 -20.10
CA ALA A 104 -0.44 5.73 -19.72
C ALA A 104 -0.48 7.27 -19.71
N PRO A 105 -1.57 7.90 -20.18
CA PRO A 105 -1.82 9.31 -19.90
C PRO A 105 -1.86 9.56 -18.39
N ALA A 106 -1.28 10.67 -17.91
CA ALA A 106 -1.19 10.98 -16.48
C ALA A 106 -2.56 10.98 -15.79
N VAL A 107 -3.60 11.48 -16.47
CA VAL A 107 -4.99 11.48 -15.98
C VAL A 107 -5.46 10.07 -15.65
N LEU A 108 -5.14 9.09 -16.50
CA LEU A 108 -5.55 7.71 -16.28
C LEU A 108 -4.77 7.06 -15.12
N LEU A 109 -3.48 7.34 -14.98
CA LEU A 109 -2.70 6.88 -13.83
C LEU A 109 -3.27 7.42 -12.51
N TYR A 110 -3.63 8.71 -12.47
CA TYR A 110 -4.24 9.29 -11.27
C TYR A 110 -5.63 8.75 -10.99
N ALA A 111 -6.45 8.49 -12.02
CA ALA A 111 -7.75 7.86 -11.86
C ALA A 111 -7.62 6.42 -11.31
N LEU A 112 -6.69 5.63 -11.85
CA LEU A 112 -6.40 4.28 -11.35
C LEU A 112 -5.84 4.32 -9.92
N ALA A 113 -4.95 5.26 -9.61
CA ALA A 113 -4.40 5.44 -8.27
C ALA A 113 -5.46 5.85 -7.25
N LEU A 114 -6.42 6.69 -7.64
CA LEU A 114 -7.55 7.06 -6.79
C LEU A 114 -8.45 5.84 -6.53
N LEU A 115 -8.86 5.13 -7.58
CA LEU A 115 -9.74 3.96 -7.47
C LEU A 115 -9.11 2.85 -6.62
N PHE A 116 -7.91 2.42 -7.00
CA PHE A 116 -7.25 1.31 -6.32
C PHE A 116 -6.66 1.74 -4.98
N GLY A 117 -6.25 3.00 -4.81
CA GLY A 117 -5.89 3.55 -3.51
C GLY A 117 -7.07 3.48 -2.54
N MET A 118 -8.26 3.92 -2.98
CA MET A 118 -9.48 3.79 -2.17
C MET A 118 -9.82 2.34 -1.85
N SER A 119 -9.75 1.42 -2.81
CA SER A 119 -10.10 0.00 -2.59
C SER A 119 -9.11 -0.72 -1.68
N HIS A 120 -7.81 -0.49 -1.84
CA HIS A 120 -6.79 -1.02 -0.94
C HIS A 120 -6.94 -0.40 0.45
N GLY A 121 -7.11 0.92 0.55
CA GLY A 121 -7.37 1.61 1.80
C GLY A 121 -8.56 1.02 2.55
N TYR A 122 -9.67 0.82 1.86
CA TYR A 122 -10.88 0.24 2.42
C TYR A 122 -10.66 -1.17 2.99
N ALA A 123 -10.00 -2.04 2.23
CA ALA A 123 -9.68 -3.39 2.72
C ALA A 123 -8.76 -3.37 3.95
N ASN A 124 -7.74 -2.51 3.97
CA ASN A 124 -6.84 -2.38 5.12
C ASN A 124 -7.55 -1.75 6.33
N GLY A 125 -8.47 -0.81 6.11
CA GLY A 125 -9.26 -0.20 7.18
C GLY A 125 -10.22 -1.18 7.85
N ALA A 126 -10.73 -2.17 7.11
CA ALA A 126 -11.56 -3.23 7.67
C ALA A 126 -10.80 -4.15 8.66
N ALA A 127 -9.47 -4.14 8.65
CA ALA A 127 -8.64 -4.87 9.61
C ALA A 127 -8.43 -4.13 10.94
N ILE A 128 -8.89 -2.87 11.06
CA ILE A 128 -8.77 -2.09 12.29
C ILE A 128 -9.68 -2.69 13.35
N THR A 129 -9.08 -3.23 14.42
CA THR A 129 -9.82 -3.77 15.55
C THR A 129 -10.13 -2.69 16.60
N PRO A 130 -11.14 -2.88 17.46
CA PRO A 130 -11.54 -1.89 18.48
C PRO A 130 -10.43 -1.47 19.45
N ASN A 131 -9.39 -2.29 19.61
CA ASN A 131 -8.27 -2.03 20.53
C ASN A 131 -7.14 -1.20 19.91
N LEU A 132 -7.21 -0.91 18.61
CA LEU A 132 -6.21 -0.11 17.90
C LEU A 132 -6.73 1.32 17.71
N SER A 133 -5.83 2.31 17.79
CA SER A 133 -6.16 3.68 17.38
C SER A 133 -6.28 3.73 15.84
N PRO A 134 -7.47 4.04 15.27
CA PRO A 134 -7.65 4.04 13.82
C PRO A 134 -6.76 5.08 13.12
N ALA A 135 -6.63 6.27 13.69
CA ALA A 135 -5.79 7.33 13.12
C ALA A 135 -4.32 6.91 13.04
N VAL A 136 -3.77 6.32 14.11
CA VAL A 136 -2.37 5.89 14.15
C VAL A 136 -2.11 4.71 13.21
N PHE A 137 -3.07 3.77 13.08
CA PHE A 137 -3.01 2.72 12.08
C PHE A 137 -2.98 3.29 10.66
N ILE A 138 -3.86 4.24 10.34
CA ILE A 138 -3.91 4.89 9.02
C ILE A 138 -2.61 5.62 8.70
N VAL A 139 -1.97 6.26 9.69
CA VAL A 139 -0.63 6.86 9.52
C VAL A 139 0.42 5.79 9.14
N GLY A 140 0.41 4.64 9.81
CA GLY A 140 1.26 3.50 9.44
C GLY A 140 1.00 2.99 8.02
N LEU A 141 -0.28 2.83 7.66
CA LEU A 141 -0.74 2.41 6.34
C LEU A 141 -0.27 3.35 5.23
N VAL A 142 -0.47 4.67 5.41
CA VAL A 142 -0.02 5.71 4.48
C VAL A 142 1.50 5.71 4.37
N THR A 143 2.21 5.48 5.48
CA THR A 143 3.67 5.37 5.48
C THR A 143 4.14 4.18 4.64
N ALA A 144 3.52 3.00 4.80
CA ALA A 144 3.84 1.84 3.97
C ALA A 144 3.60 2.12 2.47
N ALA A 145 2.45 2.72 2.14
CA ALA A 145 2.11 3.07 0.77
C ALA A 145 3.13 4.04 0.15
N LEU A 146 3.51 5.10 0.87
CA LEU A 146 4.53 6.07 0.45
C LEU A 146 5.88 5.41 0.20
N LEU A 147 6.34 4.55 1.12
CA LEU A 147 7.63 3.88 1.00
C LEU A 147 7.64 2.91 -0.19
N VAL A 148 6.65 2.03 -0.30
CA VAL A 148 6.59 1.02 -1.38
C VAL A 148 6.49 1.70 -2.74
N LEU A 149 5.54 2.62 -2.90
CA LEU A 149 5.32 3.33 -4.15
C LEU A 149 6.52 4.22 -4.50
N GLY A 150 7.02 4.97 -3.52
CA GLY A 150 8.16 5.86 -3.65
C GLY A 150 9.44 5.15 -4.06
N TYR A 151 9.83 4.09 -3.35
CA TYR A 151 11.03 3.32 -3.68
C TYR A 151 10.91 2.60 -5.02
N SER A 152 9.76 2.02 -5.32
CA SER A 152 9.54 1.31 -6.58
C SER A 152 9.58 2.27 -7.77
N MET A 153 8.96 3.46 -7.65
CA MET A 153 8.99 4.51 -8.67
C MET A 153 10.37 5.13 -8.83
N ALA A 154 10.99 5.57 -7.73
CA ALA A 154 12.30 6.21 -7.75
C ALA A 154 13.39 5.25 -8.20
N GLY A 155 13.39 4.02 -7.69
CA GLY A 155 14.32 2.97 -8.07
C GLY A 155 14.23 2.64 -9.55
N THR A 156 13.02 2.41 -10.07
CA THR A 156 12.82 2.10 -11.50
C THR A 156 13.26 3.25 -12.39
N ALA A 157 12.85 4.48 -12.08
CA ALA A 157 13.24 5.66 -12.87
C ALA A 157 14.75 5.89 -12.84
N TYR A 158 15.40 5.70 -11.69
CA TYR A 158 16.85 5.81 -11.55
C TYR A 158 17.58 4.73 -12.34
N LEU A 159 17.19 3.47 -12.17
CA LEU A 159 17.80 2.33 -12.85
C LEU A 159 17.69 2.46 -14.37
N LEU A 160 16.52 2.82 -14.91
CA LEU A 160 16.34 2.99 -16.36
C LEU A 160 17.15 4.16 -16.95
N ARG A 161 17.50 5.18 -16.14
CA ARG A 161 18.40 6.27 -16.57
C ARG A 161 19.85 5.82 -16.76
N LEU A 162 20.26 4.70 -16.17
CA LEU A 162 21.60 4.14 -16.36
C LEU A 162 21.79 3.54 -17.77
N GLN A 163 20.69 3.34 -18.51
CA GLN A 163 20.65 2.82 -19.88
C GLN A 163 21.31 1.45 -20.18
N PRO A 164 21.48 0.49 -19.26
CA PRO A 164 21.88 -0.86 -19.67
C PRO A 164 20.71 -1.54 -20.40
N ALA A 165 21.00 -2.22 -21.50
CA ALA A 165 19.99 -2.80 -22.40
C ALA A 165 19.07 -3.83 -21.72
N TRP A 166 19.51 -4.48 -20.64
CA TRP A 166 18.75 -5.52 -19.95
C TRP A 166 17.73 -4.98 -18.92
N LEU A 167 17.91 -3.76 -18.39
CA LEU A 167 17.04 -3.22 -17.34
C LEU A 167 15.57 -3.02 -17.78
N PRO A 168 15.28 -2.44 -18.96
CA PRO A 168 13.91 -2.36 -19.44
C PRO A 168 13.23 -3.73 -19.53
N ILE A 169 13.97 -4.77 -19.91
CA ILE A 169 13.47 -6.14 -19.99
C ILE A 169 13.22 -6.69 -18.58
N ALA A 170 14.14 -6.50 -17.64
CA ALA A 170 13.99 -6.95 -16.26
C ALA A 170 12.76 -6.35 -15.57
N VAL A 171 12.49 -5.05 -15.76
CA VAL A 171 11.27 -4.41 -15.21
C VAL A 171 10.01 -5.03 -15.81
N ARG A 172 9.99 -5.32 -17.12
CA ARG A 172 8.85 -5.96 -17.79
C ARG A 172 8.64 -7.40 -17.33
N VAL A 173 9.71 -8.15 -17.07
CA VAL A 173 9.67 -9.51 -16.50
C VAL A 173 9.13 -9.48 -15.07
N ALA A 174 9.56 -8.52 -14.25
CA ALA A 174 8.98 -8.33 -12.91
C ALA A 174 7.47 -8.05 -13.00
N GLY A 175 7.05 -7.18 -13.93
CA GLY A 175 5.63 -6.93 -14.22
C GLY A 175 4.86 -8.19 -14.61
N SER A 176 5.41 -9.05 -15.47
CA SER A 176 4.73 -10.27 -15.91
C SER A 176 4.57 -11.29 -14.77
N TRP A 177 5.54 -11.39 -13.87
CA TRP A 177 5.42 -12.22 -12.67
C TRP A 177 4.36 -11.70 -11.71
N ILE A 178 4.30 -10.39 -11.48
CA ILE A 178 3.22 -9.77 -10.68
C ILE A 178 1.86 -10.07 -11.32
N ALA A 179 1.76 -9.94 -12.64
CA ALA A 179 0.52 -10.22 -13.36
C ALA A 179 0.08 -11.69 -13.22
N ALA A 180 1.03 -12.62 -13.39
CA ALA A 180 0.78 -14.04 -13.25
C ALA A 180 0.32 -14.41 -11.84
N VAL A 181 0.97 -13.89 -10.80
CA VAL A 181 0.55 -14.08 -9.40
C VAL A 181 -0.87 -13.56 -9.19
N GLY A 182 -1.18 -12.35 -9.67
CA GLY A 182 -2.53 -11.78 -9.60
C GLY A 182 -3.58 -12.67 -10.26
N ILE A 183 -3.33 -13.16 -11.48
CA ILE A 183 -4.24 -14.04 -12.22
C ILE A 183 -4.44 -15.38 -11.50
N LEU A 184 -3.35 -15.98 -10.99
CA LEU A 184 -3.41 -17.26 -10.27
C LEU A 184 -4.23 -17.14 -8.98
N VAL A 185 -3.93 -16.14 -8.15
CA VAL A 185 -4.66 -15.92 -6.89
C VAL A 185 -6.12 -15.57 -7.15
N PHE A 186 -6.38 -14.71 -8.13
CA PHE A 186 -7.75 -14.38 -8.55
C PHE A 186 -8.53 -15.63 -8.97
N GLY A 187 -7.92 -16.49 -9.81
CA GLY A 187 -8.53 -17.74 -10.26
C GLY A 187 -8.81 -18.73 -9.14
N MET A 188 -7.94 -18.80 -8.12
CA MET A 188 -8.18 -19.64 -6.93
C MET A 188 -9.36 -19.13 -6.10
N MET A 189 -9.47 -17.81 -5.92
CA MET A 189 -10.59 -17.23 -5.14
C MET A 189 -11.94 -17.43 -5.82
N VAL A 190 -12.02 -17.27 -7.14
CA VAL A 190 -13.28 -17.47 -7.89
C VAL A 190 -13.70 -18.93 -7.91
N ARG A 191 -12.76 -19.88 -7.88
CA ARG A 191 -13.08 -21.33 -7.86
C ARG A 191 -13.42 -21.87 -6.47
N GLY A 192 -13.04 -21.16 -5.41
CA GLY A 192 -13.29 -21.55 -4.02
C GLY A 192 -14.62 -21.07 -3.46
N GLN A 193 -15.39 -20.29 -4.24
CA GLN A 193 -16.78 -19.90 -3.97
C GLN A 193 -17.75 -20.83 -4.70
#